data_AF-A0A2Z6QJP4-F1
#
_entry.id   AF-A0A2Z6QJP4-F1
#
_cell.length_a   1.000
_cell.length_b   1.000
_cell.length_c   1.000
_cell.angle_alpha   90.00
_cell.angle_beta   90.00
_cell.angle_gamma   90.00
#
_symmetry.space_group_name_H-M   'P 1'
#
loop_
_entity.id
_entity.type
_entity.pdbx_description
1 polymer ?
#
loop_
_entity_poly.entity_id
_entity_poly.type
_entity_poly.pdbx_seq_one_letter_code
_entity_poly.pdbx_strand_id
1 'polypeptide(L)'
;MDSQAAIDGLRSCASSIYTNSRFYYKTKNFELWASIECCIRAKHLSVLPVKVKGHDGNYWNEFANSLANSAQQHYTFKFKLFLDELPLLEKLKITRPDLYIDLLTCRSCCNRKEDLLHLILCSKRCNVMHQILQSYQNHLFSKLRAAGELADVDPTPMLRKLSSLSCWNISSSNWSSYAFIQGCLPSLFIDLFVELSIPRVSAMKVVAAIHNNFIHKLRTRIWNPHTYDKSKWEDVMNITLKLKTTPRPSNLPATSYVPFFSLPPLTQLVTSRDSGTNWIKNSMTLSLP
;
A
#
# COMPACT_ATOMS: atom_id res chain seq x y z
N MET A 1 -17.88 -8.29 20.84
CA MET A 1 -17.62 -8.13 19.40
C MET A 1 -18.93 -8.01 18.64
N ASP A 2 -18.92 -7.29 17.54
CA ASP A 2 -20.09 -7.01 16.70
C ASP A 2 -20.33 -8.07 15.60
N SER A 3 -19.31 -8.84 15.21
CA SER A 3 -19.45 -9.93 14.24
C SER A 3 -20.19 -11.14 14.83
N GLN A 4 -21.39 -11.44 14.31
CA GLN A 4 -22.14 -12.63 14.69
C GLN A 4 -21.42 -13.91 14.25
N ALA A 5 -20.90 -13.92 13.02
CA ALA A 5 -20.18 -15.06 12.47
C ALA A 5 -18.93 -15.43 13.31
N ALA A 6 -18.25 -14.43 13.89
CA ALA A 6 -17.09 -14.69 14.75
C ALA A 6 -17.50 -15.33 16.09
N ILE A 7 -18.62 -14.90 16.67
CA ILE A 7 -19.17 -15.46 17.91
C ILE A 7 -19.60 -16.91 17.70
N ASP A 8 -20.30 -17.19 16.59
CA ASP A 8 -20.77 -18.54 16.27
C ASP A 8 -19.60 -19.49 16.01
N GLY A 9 -18.55 -19.02 15.33
CA GLY A 9 -17.32 -19.77 15.13
C GLY A 9 -16.57 -20.08 16.43
N LEU A 10 -16.41 -19.10 17.34
CA LEU A 10 -15.77 -19.31 18.65
C LEU A 10 -16.55 -20.31 19.52
N ARG A 11 -17.89 -20.24 19.49
CA ARG A 11 -18.74 -21.23 20.18
C ARG A 11 -18.55 -22.64 19.60
N SER A 12 -18.34 -22.74 18.30
CA SER A 12 -18.05 -24.01 17.61
C SER A 12 -16.67 -24.57 17.96
N CYS A 13 -15.65 -23.72 18.17
CA CYS A 13 -14.34 -24.12 18.71
C CYS A 13 -14.46 -24.72 20.11
N ALA A 14 -15.34 -24.19 20.96
CA ALA A 14 -15.52 -24.65 22.34
C ALA A 14 -16.28 -25.97 22.46
N SER A 15 -17.10 -26.35 21.47
CA SER A 15 -18.09 -27.43 21.58
C SER A 15 -17.65 -28.80 21.06
N SER A 16 -16.34 -29.05 20.87
CA SER A 16 -15.79 -30.33 20.37
C SER A 16 -16.28 -30.77 18.98
N ILE A 17 -16.97 -29.90 18.23
CA ILE A 17 -17.47 -30.15 16.87
C ILE A 17 -16.32 -30.48 15.90
N TYR A 18 -15.08 -30.12 16.25
CA TYR A 18 -13.87 -30.41 15.50
C TYR A 18 -13.25 -31.79 15.73
N THR A 19 -13.92 -32.69 16.45
CA THR A 19 -13.52 -34.11 16.55
C THR A 19 -13.84 -34.88 15.26
N ASN A 20 -14.72 -34.38 14.40
CA ASN A 20 -15.05 -34.98 13.10
C ASN A 20 -14.36 -34.24 11.94
N SER A 21 -13.28 -34.82 11.44
CA SER A 21 -12.43 -34.25 10.37
C SER A 21 -13.21 -33.90 9.09
N ARG A 22 -14.29 -34.61 8.78
CA ARG A 22 -15.05 -34.40 7.53
C ARG A 22 -15.90 -33.13 7.54
N PHE A 23 -16.41 -32.73 8.70
CA PHE A 23 -17.15 -31.48 8.86
C PHE A 23 -16.21 -30.28 9.05
N TYR A 24 -15.04 -30.52 9.63
CA TYR A 24 -14.04 -29.50 9.84
C TYR A 24 -13.58 -28.82 8.54
N TYR A 25 -13.12 -29.60 7.57
CA TYR A 25 -12.63 -29.07 6.29
C TYR A 25 -13.71 -28.43 5.42
N LYS A 26 -15.00 -28.71 5.69
CA LYS A 26 -16.13 -28.04 5.02
C LYS A 26 -16.48 -26.69 5.62
N THR A 27 -15.91 -26.36 6.78
CA THR A 27 -16.17 -25.09 7.45
C THR A 27 -15.46 -23.97 6.69
N LYS A 28 -16.19 -22.90 6.36
CA LYS A 28 -15.59 -21.71 5.75
C LYS A 28 -14.52 -21.15 6.70
N ASN A 29 -13.35 -20.82 6.15
CA ASN A 29 -12.20 -20.32 6.91
C ASN A 29 -11.65 -21.32 7.96
N PHE A 30 -11.75 -22.64 7.72
CA PHE A 30 -11.30 -23.65 8.69
C PHE A 30 -9.85 -23.46 9.15
N GLU A 31 -8.92 -23.04 8.28
CA GLU A 31 -7.52 -22.78 8.65
C GLU A 31 -7.36 -21.65 9.67
N LEU A 32 -8.18 -20.60 9.56
CA LEU A 32 -8.21 -19.51 10.53
C LEU A 32 -8.76 -20.00 11.87
N TRP A 33 -9.85 -20.77 11.85
CA TRP A 33 -10.42 -21.37 13.06
C TRP A 33 -9.45 -22.35 13.74
N ALA A 34 -8.70 -23.14 12.96
CA ALA A 34 -7.61 -24.01 13.43
C ALA A 34 -6.57 -23.23 14.22
N SER A 35 -6.14 -22.11 13.64
CA SER A 35 -5.11 -21.24 14.23
C SER A 35 -5.61 -20.60 15.52
N ILE A 36 -6.87 -20.12 15.55
CA ILE A 36 -7.50 -19.56 16.75
C ILE A 36 -7.60 -20.60 17.86
N GLU A 37 -8.09 -21.80 17.54
CA GLU A 37 -8.21 -22.89 18.52
C GLU A 37 -6.85 -23.32 19.07
N CYS A 38 -5.84 -23.46 18.20
CA CYS A 38 -4.47 -23.77 18.59
C CYS A 38 -3.93 -22.71 19.57
N CYS A 39 -4.14 -21.42 19.29
CA CYS A 39 -3.74 -20.33 20.17
C CYS A 39 -4.43 -20.38 21.54
N ILE A 40 -5.75 -20.62 21.58
CA ILE A 40 -6.52 -20.73 22.83
C ILE A 40 -5.97 -21.86 23.69
N ARG A 41 -5.76 -23.04 23.10
CA ARG A 41 -5.23 -24.22 23.80
C ARG A 41 -3.80 -24.00 24.28
N ALA A 42 -2.90 -23.52 23.41
CA ALA A 42 -1.50 -23.29 23.73
C ALA A 42 -1.29 -22.21 24.81
N LYS A 43 -2.24 -21.30 24.98
CA LYS A 43 -2.21 -20.23 26.00
C LYS A 43 -3.13 -20.49 27.19
N HIS A 44 -3.77 -21.66 27.25
CA HIS A 44 -4.71 -22.03 28.33
C HIS A 44 -5.80 -20.97 28.59
N LEU A 45 -6.36 -20.38 27.53
CA LEU A 45 -7.34 -19.31 27.63
C LEU A 45 -8.76 -19.85 27.81
N SER A 46 -9.53 -19.24 28.72
CA SER A 46 -10.99 -19.39 28.75
C SER A 46 -11.63 -18.21 28.02
N VAL A 47 -12.34 -18.48 26.92
CA VAL A 47 -12.90 -17.44 26.04
C VAL A 47 -14.43 -17.49 26.08
N LEU A 48 -15.05 -16.40 26.53
CA LEU A 48 -16.50 -16.21 26.51
C LEU A 48 -16.87 -15.12 25.50
N PRO A 49 -17.46 -15.47 24.33
CA PRO A 49 -17.82 -14.48 23.32
C PRO A 49 -19.06 -13.68 23.73
N VAL A 50 -18.89 -12.36 23.89
CA VAL A 50 -19.98 -11.41 24.19
C VAL A 50 -20.36 -10.64 22.93
N LYS A 51 -21.65 -10.66 22.57
CA LYS A 51 -22.20 -9.86 21.47
C LYS A 51 -22.34 -8.41 21.90
N VAL A 52 -21.84 -7.50 21.08
CA VAL A 52 -22.04 -6.05 21.21
C VAL A 52 -22.75 -5.57 19.94
N LYS A 53 -23.62 -4.56 20.04
CA LYS A 53 -24.20 -3.93 18.85
C LYS A 53 -23.13 -3.03 18.19
N GLY A 54 -23.11 -3.02 16.86
CA GLY A 54 -22.23 -2.12 16.13
C GLY A 54 -22.65 -0.67 16.36
N HIS A 55 -21.67 0.23 16.51
CA HIS A 55 -21.89 1.68 16.66
C HIS A 55 -22.79 2.09 17.84
N ASP A 56 -22.75 1.32 18.93
CA ASP A 56 -23.56 1.53 20.13
C ASP A 56 -22.82 2.29 21.24
N GLY A 57 -21.75 3.03 20.91
CA GLY A 57 -20.96 3.80 21.88
C GLY A 57 -19.98 2.98 22.73
N ASN A 58 -19.81 1.68 22.45
CA ASN A 58 -18.80 0.87 23.15
C ASN A 58 -17.39 1.25 22.70
N TYR A 59 -16.65 1.96 23.56
CA TYR A 59 -15.31 2.46 23.28
C TYR A 59 -14.35 1.41 22.70
N TRP A 60 -14.28 0.22 23.31
CA TRP A 60 -13.34 -0.82 22.87
C TRP A 60 -13.71 -1.40 21.49
N ASN A 61 -15.01 -1.56 21.20
CA ASN A 61 -15.47 -1.99 19.88
C ASN A 61 -15.24 -0.92 18.81
N GLU A 62 -15.50 0.35 19.13
CA GLU A 62 -15.23 1.46 18.21
C GLU A 62 -13.74 1.65 17.94
N PHE A 63 -12.91 1.52 18.97
CA PHE A 63 -11.47 1.53 18.85
C PHE A 63 -10.97 0.40 17.94
N ALA A 64 -11.42 -0.84 18.17
CA ALA A 64 -11.10 -1.99 17.31
C ALA A 64 -11.52 -1.76 15.85
N ASN A 65 -12.74 -1.24 15.62
CA ASN A 65 -13.22 -0.90 14.28
C ASN A 65 -12.39 0.21 13.62
N SER A 66 -11.93 1.21 14.38
CA SER A 66 -11.06 2.26 13.86
C SER A 66 -9.70 1.71 13.39
N LEU A 67 -9.13 0.76 14.15
CA LEU A 67 -7.87 0.10 13.81
C LEU A 67 -8.03 -0.76 12.55
N ALA A 68 -9.10 -1.57 12.49
CA ALA A 68 -9.40 -2.40 11.32
C ALA A 68 -9.59 -1.56 10.05
N ASN A 69 -10.35 -0.45 10.15
CA ASN A 69 -10.54 0.47 9.03
C ASN A 69 -9.23 1.15 8.61
N SER A 70 -8.41 1.59 9.56
CA SER A 70 -7.10 2.20 9.26
C SER A 70 -6.18 1.23 8.52
N ALA A 71 -6.13 -0.03 8.97
CA ALA A 71 -5.37 -1.10 8.35
C ALA A 71 -5.88 -1.43 6.94
N GLN A 72 -7.20 -1.57 6.76
CA GLN A 72 -7.81 -1.82 5.45
C GLN A 72 -7.51 -0.69 4.46
N GLN A 73 -7.63 0.57 4.90
CA GLN A 73 -7.30 1.72 4.07
C GLN A 73 -5.81 1.74 3.70
N HIS A 74 -4.93 1.33 4.61
CA HIS A 74 -3.49 1.27 4.35
C HIS A 74 -3.20 0.23 3.28
N TYR A 75 -3.74 -0.98 3.46
CA TYR A 75 -3.58 -2.08 2.52
C TYR A 75 -4.14 -1.74 1.14
N THR A 76 -5.35 -1.19 1.09
CA THR A 76 -5.99 -0.76 -0.16
C THR A 76 -5.15 0.28 -0.90
N PHE A 77 -4.64 1.29 -0.18
CA PHE A 77 -3.77 2.30 -0.76
C PHE A 77 -2.48 1.67 -1.30
N LYS A 78 -1.81 0.84 -0.49
CA LYS A 78 -0.57 0.17 -0.88
C LYS A 78 -0.75 -0.70 -2.13
N PHE A 79 -1.81 -1.50 -2.15
CA PHE A 79 -2.11 -2.42 -3.26
C PHE A 79 -2.38 -1.64 -4.55
N LYS A 80 -3.21 -0.59 -4.48
CA LYS A 80 -3.48 0.27 -5.64
C LYS A 80 -2.23 1.02 -6.11
N LEU A 81 -1.38 1.48 -5.19
CA LEU A 81 -0.11 2.12 -5.55
C LEU A 81 0.81 1.14 -6.28
N PHE A 82 0.94 -0.08 -5.78
CA PHE A 82 1.75 -1.14 -6.38
C PHE A 82 1.29 -1.49 -7.80
N LEU A 83 -0.02 -1.53 -8.03
CA LEU A 83 -0.61 -1.84 -9.35
C LEU A 83 -0.75 -0.64 -10.29
N ASP A 84 -0.36 0.58 -9.87
CA ASP A 84 -0.66 1.82 -10.62
C ASP A 84 -2.16 2.03 -10.89
N GLU A 85 -2.99 1.68 -9.90
CA GLU A 85 -4.46 1.75 -9.92
C GLU A 85 -5.01 2.81 -8.94
N LEU A 86 -4.17 3.77 -8.53
CA LEU A 86 -4.67 4.91 -7.77
C LEU A 86 -5.68 5.71 -8.61
N PRO A 87 -6.78 6.20 -8.02
CA PRO A 87 -7.81 6.97 -8.73
C PRO A 87 -7.35 8.41 -9.00
N LEU A 88 -6.32 8.52 -9.85
CA LEU A 88 -5.78 9.74 -10.43
C LEU A 88 -6.63 10.16 -11.63
N LEU A 89 -6.60 11.45 -11.98
CA LEU A 89 -7.44 11.96 -13.07
C LEU A 89 -7.21 11.24 -14.41
N GLU A 90 -5.98 10.84 -14.73
CA GLU A 90 -5.70 10.02 -15.91
C GLU A 90 -6.49 8.70 -15.94
N LYS A 91 -6.55 7.98 -14.81
CA LYS A 91 -7.25 6.68 -14.69
C LYS A 91 -8.77 6.89 -14.59
N LEU A 92 -9.20 7.94 -13.90
CA LEU A 92 -10.60 8.29 -13.75
C LEU A 92 -11.24 8.71 -15.08
N LYS A 93 -10.51 9.43 -15.93
CA LYS A 93 -10.96 9.77 -17.28
C LYS A 93 -11.23 8.53 -18.12
N ILE A 94 -10.39 7.50 -18.02
CA ILE A 94 -10.57 6.24 -18.76
C ILE A 94 -11.85 5.52 -18.29
N THR A 95 -12.11 5.50 -16.99
CA THR A 95 -13.22 4.73 -16.39
C THR A 95 -14.57 5.47 -16.42
N ARG A 96 -14.58 6.80 -16.33
CA ARG A 96 -15.79 7.65 -16.35
C ARG A 96 -15.55 8.93 -17.18
N PRO A 97 -15.34 8.82 -18.51
CA PRO A 97 -15.02 9.98 -19.36
C PRO A 97 -16.12 11.05 -19.39
N ASP A 98 -17.37 10.66 -19.15
CA ASP A 98 -18.53 11.52 -19.00
C ASP A 98 -18.53 12.37 -17.72
N LEU A 99 -17.75 11.98 -16.69
CA LEU A 99 -17.59 12.78 -15.46
C LEU A 99 -16.33 13.63 -15.48
N TYR A 100 -15.24 13.13 -16.07
CA TYR A 100 -13.92 13.77 -16.04
C TYR A 100 -13.51 14.28 -17.43
N ILE A 101 -14.24 15.27 -17.93
CA ILE A 101 -14.07 15.89 -19.27
C ILE A 101 -12.76 16.68 -19.33
N ASP A 102 -11.86 16.37 -20.30
CA ASP A 102 -10.58 17.01 -20.72
C ASP A 102 -9.66 17.72 -19.71
N LEU A 103 -9.98 17.65 -18.43
CA LEU A 103 -9.34 18.33 -17.32
C LEU A 103 -8.44 17.30 -16.62
N LEU A 104 -7.35 16.95 -17.30
CA LEU A 104 -6.32 16.08 -16.74
C LEU A 104 -5.31 16.81 -15.85
N THR A 105 -5.42 18.13 -15.73
CA THR A 105 -4.49 18.94 -14.93
C THR A 105 -4.60 18.63 -13.44
N CYS A 106 -3.46 18.47 -12.77
CA CYS A 106 -3.39 18.26 -11.33
C CYS A 106 -4.11 19.35 -10.55
N ARG A 107 -4.97 18.97 -9.60
CA ARG A 107 -5.83 19.92 -8.87
C ARG A 107 -5.13 20.73 -7.78
N SER A 108 -3.88 20.39 -7.46
CA SER A 108 -3.09 21.17 -6.52
C SER A 108 -2.17 22.18 -7.20
N CYS A 109 -1.55 21.83 -8.33
CA CYS A 109 -0.61 22.73 -9.02
C CYS A 109 -1.17 23.39 -10.27
N CYS A 110 -2.24 22.85 -10.86
CA CYS A 110 -2.89 23.31 -12.09
C CYS A 110 -2.00 23.38 -13.35
N ASN A 111 -0.76 22.87 -13.30
CA ASN A 111 0.24 23.13 -14.34
C ASN A 111 0.56 21.93 -15.26
N ARG A 112 0.31 20.69 -14.81
CA ARG A 112 0.65 19.47 -15.57
C ARG A 112 -0.43 18.42 -15.45
N LYS A 113 -0.45 17.51 -16.43
CA LYS A 113 -1.26 16.29 -16.39
C LYS A 113 -0.99 15.51 -15.08
N GLU A 114 -2.05 15.02 -14.47
CA GLU A 114 -2.01 14.21 -13.26
C GLU A 114 -1.92 12.73 -13.63
N ASP A 115 -0.70 12.21 -13.49
CA ASP A 115 -0.35 10.80 -13.49
C ASP A 115 0.36 10.45 -12.18
N LEU A 116 0.74 9.18 -11.98
CA LEU A 116 1.37 8.74 -10.73
C LEU A 116 2.69 9.45 -10.49
N LEU A 117 3.44 9.71 -11.55
CA LEU A 117 4.73 10.39 -11.46
C LEU A 117 4.56 11.85 -11.02
N HIS A 118 3.57 12.55 -11.59
CA HIS A 118 3.24 13.91 -11.22
C HIS A 118 2.68 13.99 -9.79
N LEU A 119 1.93 12.98 -9.32
CA LEU A 119 1.50 12.93 -7.90
C LEU A 119 2.69 13.12 -6.95
N ILE A 120 3.81 12.46 -7.27
CA ILE A 120 5.05 12.44 -6.49
C ILE A 120 5.89 13.71 -6.72
N LEU A 121 6.06 14.11 -7.98
CA LEU A 121 6.89 15.24 -8.39
C LEU A 121 6.18 16.59 -8.40
N CYS A 122 4.90 16.63 -8.00
CA CYS A 122 4.09 17.84 -7.98
C CYS A 122 4.82 18.96 -7.21
N SER A 123 4.92 20.16 -7.78
CA SER A 123 5.61 21.29 -7.14
C SER A 123 5.02 21.66 -5.76
N LYS A 124 3.76 21.33 -5.50
CA LYS A 124 3.10 21.54 -4.20
C LYS A 124 3.45 20.48 -3.15
N ARG A 125 4.07 19.36 -3.54
CA ARG A 125 4.32 18.20 -2.66
C ARG A 125 5.74 17.62 -2.76
N CYS A 126 6.54 18.04 -3.74
CA CYS A 126 7.89 17.51 -3.97
C CYS A 126 8.79 17.62 -2.72
N ASN A 127 8.74 18.74 -2.00
CA ASN A 127 9.49 18.92 -0.74
C ASN A 127 9.07 17.89 0.32
N VAL A 128 7.77 17.60 0.42
CA VAL A 128 7.23 16.58 1.32
C VAL A 128 7.72 15.20 0.91
N MET A 129 7.73 14.90 -0.39
CA MET A 129 8.27 13.64 -0.91
C MET A 129 9.76 13.47 -0.59
N HIS A 130 10.57 14.50 -0.81
CA HIS A 130 11.99 14.47 -0.46
C HIS A 130 12.22 14.20 1.02
N GLN A 131 11.45 14.83 1.91
CA GLN A 131 11.51 14.55 3.36
C GLN A 131 11.12 13.10 3.70
N ILE A 132 10.09 12.55 3.03
CA ILE A 132 9.65 11.18 3.24
C ILE A 132 10.76 10.19 2.79
N LEU A 133 11.36 10.43 1.62
CA LEU A 133 12.43 9.60 1.10
C LEU A 133 13.69 9.68 1.97
N GLN A 134 14.08 10.88 2.40
CA GLN A 134 15.20 11.08 3.31
C GLN A 134 14.97 10.36 4.64
N SER A 135 13.74 10.41 5.17
CA SER A 135 13.38 9.64 6.37
C SER A 135 13.48 8.13 6.16
N TYR A 136 13.17 7.61 4.97
CA TYR A 136 13.37 6.18 4.63
C TYR A 136 14.86 5.84 4.65
N GLN A 137 15.68 6.62 3.92
CA GLN A 137 17.12 6.42 3.82
C GLN A 137 17.77 6.43 5.21
N ASN A 138 17.49 7.44 6.02
CA ASN A 138 18.05 7.57 7.36
C ASN A 138 17.69 6.38 8.26
N HIS A 139 16.46 5.87 8.18
CA HIS A 139 16.05 4.72 8.98
C HIS A 139 16.70 3.42 8.48
N LEU A 140 16.82 3.23 7.17
CA LEU A 140 17.52 2.07 6.63
C LEU A 140 19.01 2.10 7.00
N PHE A 141 19.65 3.27 6.89
CA PHE A 141 21.06 3.46 7.19
C PHE A 141 21.33 3.26 8.68
N SER A 142 20.45 3.74 9.56
CA SER A 142 20.60 3.53 11.00
C SER A 142 20.43 2.06 11.39
N LYS A 143 19.50 1.32 10.78
CA LYS A 143 19.34 -0.12 11.02
C LYS A 143 20.54 -0.91 10.52
N LEU A 144 21.10 -0.56 9.36
CA LEU A 144 22.28 -1.20 8.83
C LEU A 144 23.52 -0.92 9.70
N ARG A 145 23.67 0.32 10.17
CA ARG A 145 24.74 0.69 11.10
C ARG A 145 24.66 -0.10 12.40
N ALA A 146 23.48 -0.16 13.02
CA ALA A 146 23.28 -0.92 14.25
C ALA A 146 23.57 -2.42 14.05
N ALA A 147 23.23 -2.99 12.89
CA ALA A 147 23.58 -4.37 12.57
C ALA A 147 25.10 -4.57 12.40
N GLY A 148 25.80 -3.60 11.80
CA GLY A 148 27.26 -3.62 11.66
C GLY A 148 27.97 -3.55 13.00
N GLU A 149 27.53 -2.64 13.87
CA GLU A 149 28.02 -2.51 15.26
C GLU A 149 27.85 -3.81 16.05
N LEU A 150 26.69 -4.47 15.93
CA LEU A 150 26.44 -5.76 16.59
C LEU A 150 27.28 -6.91 16.03
N ALA A 151 27.67 -6.83 14.76
CA ALA A 151 28.48 -7.83 14.08
C ALA A 151 29.99 -7.57 14.22
N ASP A 152 30.40 -6.46 14.86
CA ASP A 152 31.78 -5.97 14.88
C ASP A 152 32.38 -5.79 13.46
N VAL A 153 31.56 -5.29 12.53
CA VAL A 153 31.93 -5.04 11.13
C VAL A 153 31.70 -3.58 10.78
N ASP A 154 32.69 -2.93 10.16
CA ASP A 154 32.53 -1.56 9.64
C ASP A 154 31.42 -1.50 8.55
N PRO A 155 30.29 -0.81 8.82
CA PRO A 155 29.18 -0.75 7.85
C PRO A 155 29.44 0.27 6.73
N THR A 156 30.53 1.04 6.76
CA THR A 156 30.80 2.13 5.81
C THR A 156 30.79 1.70 4.34
N PRO A 157 31.41 0.57 3.93
CA PRO A 157 31.35 0.11 2.54
C PRO A 157 29.92 -0.23 2.10
N MET A 158 29.12 -0.81 2.99
CA MET A 158 27.72 -1.16 2.74
C MET A 158 26.84 0.08 2.60
N LEU A 159 27.05 1.07 3.48
CA LEU A 159 26.36 2.36 3.41
C LEU A 159 26.71 3.11 2.12
N ARG A 160 27.95 3.03 1.64
CA ARG A 160 28.36 3.61 0.36
C ARG A 160 27.63 2.94 -0.81
N LYS A 161 27.64 1.61 -0.90
CA LYS A 161 26.88 0.84 -1.92
C LYS A 161 25.39 1.20 -1.89
N LEU A 162 24.82 1.31 -0.69
CA LEU A 162 23.42 1.65 -0.52
C LEU A 162 23.13 3.08 -0.98
N SER A 163 23.96 4.05 -0.63
CA SER A 163 23.80 5.46 -1.01
C SER A 163 23.89 5.73 -2.52
N SER A 164 24.63 4.90 -3.25
CA SER A 164 24.82 5.05 -4.70
C SER A 164 23.66 4.52 -5.56
N LEU A 165 22.62 3.93 -4.96
CA LEU A 165 21.52 3.36 -5.73
C LEU A 165 20.71 4.42 -6.48
N SER A 166 20.42 4.13 -7.76
CA SER A 166 19.65 5.02 -8.63
C SER A 166 18.21 5.25 -8.12
N CYS A 167 17.63 4.31 -7.37
CA CYS A 167 16.26 4.42 -6.85
C CYS A 167 16.03 5.64 -5.92
N TRP A 168 17.10 6.25 -5.38
CA TRP A 168 16.99 7.44 -4.54
C TRP A 168 16.73 8.73 -5.32
N ASN A 169 17.05 8.78 -6.61
CA ASN A 169 16.93 9.99 -7.41
C ASN A 169 15.57 10.05 -8.12
N ILE A 170 14.56 10.66 -7.50
CA ILE A 170 13.22 10.74 -8.08
C ILE A 170 13.24 11.66 -9.30
N SER A 171 13.00 11.09 -10.48
CA SER A 171 12.87 11.85 -11.72
C SER A 171 11.88 11.19 -12.67
N SER A 172 11.41 11.95 -13.65
CA SER A 172 10.49 11.44 -14.67
C SER A 172 11.08 10.38 -15.59
N SER A 173 12.40 10.28 -15.68
CA SER A 173 13.11 9.34 -16.54
C SER A 173 13.76 8.18 -15.78
N ASN A 174 13.64 8.15 -14.45
CA ASN A 174 14.27 7.14 -13.60
C ASN A 174 13.28 6.06 -13.18
N TRP A 175 13.27 4.97 -13.95
CA TRP A 175 12.46 3.78 -13.67
C TRP A 175 12.70 3.19 -12.28
N SER A 176 13.95 3.16 -11.81
CA SER A 176 14.30 2.59 -10.49
C SER A 176 13.63 3.35 -9.35
N SER A 177 13.48 4.67 -9.48
CA SER A 177 12.78 5.48 -8.49
C SER A 177 11.27 5.20 -8.49
N TYR A 178 10.68 5.01 -9.68
CA TYR A 178 9.27 4.67 -9.84
C TYR A 178 8.95 3.29 -9.27
N ALA A 179 9.76 2.29 -9.62
CA ALA A 179 9.65 0.92 -9.09
C ALA A 179 9.73 0.91 -7.54
N PHE A 180 10.67 1.66 -6.96
CA PHE A 180 10.77 1.80 -5.51
C PHE A 180 9.51 2.40 -4.87
N ILE A 181 8.94 3.46 -5.45
CA ILE A 181 7.72 4.10 -4.95
C ILE A 181 6.53 3.15 -5.00
N GLN A 182 6.41 2.35 -6.07
CA GLN A 182 5.37 1.32 -6.19
C GLN A 182 5.55 0.17 -5.20
N GLY A 183 6.74 0.03 -4.60
CA GLY A 183 7.04 -1.01 -3.63
C GLY A 183 7.82 -2.19 -4.19
N CYS A 184 8.38 -2.08 -5.39
CA CYS A 184 9.43 -2.98 -5.86
C CYS A 184 10.74 -2.57 -5.19
N LEU A 185 11.25 -3.40 -4.27
CA LEU A 185 12.43 -3.07 -3.47
C LEU A 185 13.69 -3.76 -4.04
N PRO A 186 14.85 -3.08 -4.10
CA PRO A 186 16.11 -3.71 -4.48
C PRO A 186 16.48 -4.85 -3.53
N SER A 187 16.90 -6.00 -4.08
CA SER A 187 17.40 -7.14 -3.30
C SER A 187 18.60 -6.76 -2.43
N LEU A 188 19.42 -5.82 -2.90
CA LEU A 188 20.54 -5.26 -2.14
C LEU A 188 20.13 -4.76 -0.74
N PHE A 189 18.90 -4.27 -0.55
CA PHE A 189 18.43 -3.85 0.77
C PHE A 189 18.44 -4.99 1.78
N ILE A 190 18.17 -6.23 1.34
CA ILE A 190 18.20 -7.43 2.18
C ILE A 190 19.61 -8.00 2.22
N ASP A 191 20.28 -8.07 1.07
CA ASP A 191 21.57 -8.75 0.96
C ASP A 191 22.65 -8.08 1.82
N LEU A 192 22.61 -6.75 2.00
CA LEU A 192 23.51 -6.05 2.92
C LEU A 192 23.35 -6.46 4.39
N PHE A 193 22.13 -6.80 4.84
CA PHE A 193 21.94 -7.35 6.19
C PHE A 193 22.40 -8.81 6.27
N VAL A 194 22.22 -9.58 5.19
CA VAL A 194 22.69 -10.97 5.13
C VAL A 194 24.22 -11.03 5.18
N GLU A 195 24.92 -10.09 4.55
CA GLU A 195 26.39 -9.92 4.68
C GLU A 195 26.81 -9.70 6.15
N LEU A 196 25.95 -9.12 6.98
CA LEU A 196 26.15 -8.94 8.43
C LEU A 196 25.63 -10.12 9.26
N SER A 197 25.48 -11.30 8.65
CA SER A 197 24.98 -12.52 9.29
C SER A 197 23.56 -12.41 9.87
N ILE A 198 22.77 -11.42 9.44
CA ILE A 198 21.35 -11.34 9.79
C ILE A 198 20.57 -12.32 8.91
N PRO A 199 19.74 -13.22 9.50
CA PRO A 199 18.91 -14.12 8.72
C PRO A 199 18.04 -13.37 7.71
N ARG A 200 17.96 -13.87 6.47
CA ARG A 200 17.22 -13.24 5.37
C ARG A 200 15.78 -12.88 5.75
N VAL A 201 15.10 -13.75 6.48
CA VAL A 201 13.73 -13.54 6.96
C VAL A 201 13.64 -12.37 7.94
N SER A 202 14.62 -12.20 8.82
CA SER A 202 14.68 -11.07 9.76
C SER A 202 14.96 -9.75 9.02
N ALA A 203 15.91 -9.76 8.07
CA ALA A 203 16.21 -8.61 7.23
C ALA A 203 14.99 -8.16 6.42
N MET A 204 14.26 -9.13 5.83
CA MET A 204 12.99 -8.90 5.14
C MET A 204 11.97 -8.18 6.02
N LYS A 205 11.79 -8.60 7.28
CA LYS A 205 10.86 -7.95 8.23
C LYS A 205 11.27 -6.51 8.53
N VAL A 206 12.57 -6.24 8.72
CA VAL A 206 13.10 -4.89 8.95
C VAL A 206 12.82 -3.99 7.74
N VAL A 207 13.19 -4.43 6.54
CA VAL A 207 12.98 -3.67 5.30
C VAL A 207 11.49 -3.44 5.04
N ALA A 208 10.65 -4.45 5.24
CA ALA A 208 9.20 -4.34 5.09
C ALA A 208 8.59 -3.33 6.08
N ALA A 209 9.03 -3.33 7.34
CA ALA A 209 8.57 -2.37 8.34
C ALA A 209 8.94 -0.92 7.96
N ILE A 210 10.16 -0.69 7.48
CA ILE A 210 10.62 0.63 7.01
C ILE A 210 9.78 1.07 5.81
N HIS A 211 9.52 0.17 4.86
CA HIS A 211 8.72 0.47 3.69
C HIS A 211 7.24 0.71 4.01
N ASN A 212 6.64 -0.06 4.92
CA ASN A 212 5.28 0.18 5.40
C ASN A 212 5.15 1.57 6.04
N ASN A 213 6.15 2.01 6.82
CA ASN A 213 6.18 3.37 7.35
C ASN A 213 6.28 4.44 6.25
N PHE A 214 7.05 4.19 5.19
CA PHE A 214 7.08 5.07 4.02
C PHE A 214 5.74 5.14 3.29
N ILE A 215 5.08 4.00 3.05
CA ILE A 215 3.75 3.95 2.45
C ILE A 215 2.73 4.70 3.32
N HIS A 216 2.81 4.55 4.64
CA HIS A 216 1.96 5.29 5.57
C HIS A 216 2.17 6.81 5.45
N LYS A 217 3.43 7.28 5.43
CA LYS A 217 3.76 8.70 5.26
C LYS A 217 3.33 9.22 3.89
N LEU A 218 3.52 8.43 2.83
CA LEU A 218 3.07 8.75 1.47
C LEU A 218 1.54 8.91 1.43
N ARG A 219 0.80 7.98 2.05
CA ARG A 219 -0.65 8.06 2.16
C ARG A 219 -1.09 9.34 2.88
N THR A 220 -0.58 9.55 4.09
CA THR A 220 -1.07 10.60 4.99
C THR A 220 -0.64 12.00 4.56
N ARG A 221 0.56 12.15 4.01
CA ARG A 221 1.14 13.48 3.70
C ARG A 221 1.07 13.87 2.22
N ILE A 222 0.84 12.92 1.31
CA ILE A 222 0.75 13.20 -0.14
C ILE A 222 -0.62 12.81 -0.68
N TRP A 223 -1.03 11.55 -0.51
CA TRP A 223 -2.28 11.04 -1.08
C TRP A 223 -3.54 11.65 -0.46
N ASN A 224 -3.60 11.79 0.87
CA ASN A 224 -4.78 12.35 1.54
C ASN A 224 -4.98 13.84 1.18
N PRO A 225 -3.95 14.72 1.21
CA PRO A 225 -4.08 16.09 0.72
C PRO A 225 -4.46 16.16 -0.77
N HIS A 226 -3.88 15.30 -1.61
CA HIS A 226 -4.28 15.20 -3.02
C HIS A 226 -5.77 14.86 -3.18
N THR A 227 -6.24 13.85 -2.45
CA THR A 227 -7.63 13.41 -2.49
C THR A 227 -8.56 14.51 -2.01
N TYR A 228 -8.16 15.28 -0.99
CA TYR A 228 -8.91 16.42 -0.49
C TYR A 228 -9.06 17.53 -1.54
N ASP A 229 -7.97 17.95 -2.19
CA ASP A 229 -8.00 18.97 -3.24
C ASP A 229 -8.85 18.50 -4.43
N LYS A 230 -8.72 17.22 -4.80
CA LYS A 230 -9.55 16.60 -5.85
C LYS A 230 -11.03 16.60 -5.46
N SER A 231 -11.37 16.22 -4.23
CA SER A 231 -12.75 16.21 -3.73
C SER A 231 -13.37 17.61 -3.78
N LYS A 232 -12.64 18.64 -3.33
CA LYS A 232 -13.09 20.03 -3.43
C LYS A 232 -13.42 20.44 -4.86
N TRP A 233 -12.56 20.05 -5.79
CA TRP A 233 -12.82 20.31 -7.21
C TRP A 233 -14.03 19.51 -7.72
N GLU A 234 -14.16 18.22 -7.36
CA GLU A 234 -15.32 17.40 -7.71
C GLU A 234 -16.63 18.04 -7.21
N ASP A 235 -16.63 18.60 -6.00
CA ASP A 235 -17.79 19.30 -5.43
C ASP A 235 -18.16 20.54 -6.25
N VAL A 236 -17.18 21.35 -6.65
CA VAL A 236 -17.38 22.53 -7.53
C VAL A 236 -17.92 22.13 -8.90
N MET A 237 -17.49 20.98 -9.42
CA MET A 237 -17.93 20.44 -10.71
C MET A 237 -19.24 19.63 -10.62
N ASN A 238 -19.88 19.57 -9.45
CA ASN A 238 -21.08 18.77 -9.17
C ASN A 238 -20.90 17.26 -9.45
N ILE A 239 -19.67 16.73 -9.32
CA ILE A 239 -19.36 15.31 -9.45
C ILE A 239 -19.64 14.60 -8.12
N THR A 240 -20.90 14.23 -7.90
CA THR A 240 -21.33 13.60 -6.65
C THR A 240 -20.90 12.14 -6.51
N LEU A 241 -20.88 11.62 -5.27
CA LEU A 241 -20.65 10.19 -5.02
C LEU A 241 -21.63 9.29 -5.77
N LYS A 242 -22.91 9.69 -5.83
CA LYS A 242 -23.96 8.98 -6.56
C LYS A 242 -23.55 8.77 -8.02
N LEU A 243 -23.13 9.84 -8.69
CA LEU A 243 -22.68 9.80 -10.10
C LEU A 243 -21.46 8.90 -10.31
N LYS A 244 -20.53 8.87 -9.35
CA LYS A 244 -19.34 8.01 -9.38
C LYS A 244 -19.68 6.52 -9.26
N THR A 245 -20.76 6.18 -8.53
CA THR A 245 -21.19 4.79 -8.28
C THR A 245 -22.23 4.26 -9.27
N THR A 246 -22.96 5.15 -9.96
CA THR A 246 -23.96 4.73 -10.97
C THR A 246 -23.28 4.32 -12.27
N PRO A 247 -23.82 3.30 -12.99
CA PRO A 247 -23.35 2.95 -14.32
C PRO A 247 -23.39 4.14 -15.28
N ARG A 248 -22.49 4.13 -16.26
CA ARG A 248 -22.47 5.15 -17.33
C ARG A 248 -23.83 5.15 -18.05
N PRO A 249 -24.46 6.31 -18.26
CA PRO A 249 -25.67 6.40 -19.08
C PRO A 249 -25.39 5.93 -20.51
N SER A 250 -26.22 5.04 -21.03
CA SER A 250 -26.14 4.48 -22.39
C SER A 250 -26.41 5.50 -23.51
N ASN A 251 -27.05 6.63 -23.18
CA ASN A 251 -27.57 7.60 -24.14
C ASN A 251 -26.63 8.79 -24.40
N LEU A 252 -25.46 8.82 -23.74
CA LEU A 252 -24.46 9.85 -24.03
C LEU A 252 -23.79 9.52 -25.37
N PRO A 253 -23.47 10.54 -26.21
CA PRO A 253 -22.68 10.31 -27.40
C PRO A 253 -21.45 9.49 -27.02
N ALA A 254 -21.11 8.47 -27.81
CA ALA A 254 -19.77 7.91 -27.78
C ALA A 254 -18.86 9.10 -28.11
N THR A 255 -18.36 9.76 -27.08
CA THR A 255 -17.50 10.93 -27.19
C THR A 255 -16.49 10.63 -28.28
N SER A 256 -16.39 11.51 -29.28
CA SER A 256 -15.51 11.41 -30.44
C SER A 256 -14.03 11.53 -30.06
N TYR A 257 -13.64 10.91 -28.96
CA TYR A 257 -12.27 10.86 -28.50
C TYR A 257 -11.58 9.74 -29.26
N VAL A 258 -10.55 10.20 -29.97
CA VAL A 258 -9.37 9.49 -30.42
C VAL A 258 -9.17 8.21 -29.58
N PRO A 259 -9.29 7.01 -30.19
CA PRO A 259 -9.03 5.75 -29.52
C PRO A 259 -7.71 5.81 -28.75
N PHE A 260 -7.59 5.08 -27.64
CA PHE A 260 -6.36 5.02 -26.83
C PHE A 260 -5.09 4.74 -27.68
N PHE A 261 -5.25 4.07 -28.83
CA PHE A 261 -4.20 3.81 -29.83
C PHE A 261 -3.69 5.02 -30.61
N SER A 262 -4.39 6.16 -30.57
CA SER A 262 -4.00 7.40 -31.28
C SER A 262 -3.59 8.53 -30.34
N LEU A 263 -3.53 8.26 -29.03
CA LEU A 263 -2.58 8.94 -28.17
C LEU A 263 -1.17 8.51 -28.61
N PRO A 264 -0.19 9.43 -28.72
CA PRO A 264 1.19 9.00 -28.90
C PRO A 264 1.51 7.97 -27.82
N PRO A 265 2.33 6.94 -28.10
CA PRO A 265 2.86 6.09 -27.04
C PRO A 265 3.37 7.02 -25.94
N LEU A 266 3.24 6.63 -24.67
CA LEU A 266 3.88 7.36 -23.58
C LEU A 266 5.40 7.29 -23.84
N THR A 267 5.91 8.18 -24.70
CA THR A 267 7.30 8.33 -25.07
C THR A 267 7.96 9.11 -23.96
N GLN A 268 7.88 8.57 -22.74
CA GLN A 268 9.03 8.68 -21.89
C GLN A 268 10.05 7.74 -22.53
N LEU A 269 11.12 8.34 -23.04
CA LEU A 269 12.38 7.68 -23.28
C LEU A 269 12.81 7.08 -21.93
N VAL A 270 12.23 5.93 -21.58
CA VAL A 270 12.57 5.17 -20.38
C VAL A 270 14.01 4.75 -20.63
N THR A 271 14.92 5.30 -19.83
CA THR A 271 16.27 4.78 -19.75
C THR A 271 16.15 3.27 -19.54
N SER A 272 16.86 2.49 -20.39
CA SER A 272 16.90 1.03 -20.39
C SER A 272 16.64 0.47 -19.00
N ARG A 273 15.70 -0.49 -18.86
CA ARG A 273 15.53 -1.28 -17.63
C ARG A 273 16.93 -1.59 -17.10
N ASP A 274 17.28 -0.98 -15.98
CA ASP A 274 18.62 -1.02 -15.43
C ASP A 274 18.95 -2.49 -15.14
N SER A 275 19.68 -3.14 -16.06
CA SER A 275 19.86 -4.60 -16.11
C SER A 275 20.71 -5.13 -14.95
N GLY A 276 21.27 -4.22 -14.14
CA GLY A 276 22.08 -4.54 -12.95
C GLY A 276 21.31 -4.60 -11.62
N THR A 277 20.05 -4.14 -11.53
CA THR A 277 19.32 -4.14 -10.25
C THR A 277 18.40 -5.37 -10.13
N ASN A 278 18.78 -6.32 -9.29
CA ASN A 278 17.91 -7.42 -8.90
C ASN A 278 16.82 -6.93 -7.94
N TRP A 279 15.55 -7.14 -8.27
CA TRP A 279 14.39 -6.73 -7.47
C TRP A 279 13.79 -7.91 -6.68
N ILE A 280 13.19 -7.62 -5.53
CA ILE A 280 12.54 -8.63 -4.69
C ILE A 280 11.23 -9.07 -5.35
N LYS A 281 11.15 -10.34 -5.77
CA LYS A 281 10.00 -10.93 -6.48
C LYS A 281 8.66 -10.92 -5.70
N ASN A 282 8.70 -10.71 -4.38
CA ASN A 282 7.58 -10.90 -3.44
C ASN A 282 7.40 -9.71 -2.47
N SER A 283 7.67 -8.48 -2.90
CA SER A 283 7.63 -7.31 -2.01
C SER A 283 6.25 -7.01 -1.41
N MET A 284 5.17 -7.39 -2.10
CA MET A 284 3.80 -7.29 -1.59
C MET A 284 3.49 -8.30 -0.47
N THR A 285 3.94 -9.56 -0.61
CA THR A 285 3.68 -10.62 0.38
C THR A 285 4.56 -10.52 1.61
N LEU A 286 5.73 -9.87 1.48
CA LEU A 286 6.66 -9.56 2.56
C LEU A 286 6.09 -8.70 3.71
N SER A 287 4.88 -8.20 3.55
CA SER A 287 4.27 -7.19 4.41
C SER A 287 2.95 -7.63 5.02
N LEU A 288 2.58 -8.91 4.88
CA LEU A 288 1.47 -9.47 5.64
C LEU A 288 1.94 -9.69 7.08
N PRO A 289 1.15 -9.28 8.10
CA PRO A 289 1.44 -9.60 9.50
C PRO A 289 1.53 -11.10 9.74
#